data_AF-T1K688-F1
#
_entry.id   AF-T1K688-F1
#
_cell.length_a   1.000
_cell.length_b   1.000
_cell.length_c   1.000
_cell.angle_alpha   90.00
_cell.angle_beta   90.00
_cell.angle_gamma   90.00
#
_symmetry.space_group_name_H-M   'P 1'
#
loop_
_entity.id
_entity.type
_entity.pdbx_description
1 polymer ?
#
loop_
_entity_poly.entity_id
_entity_poly.type
_entity_poly.pdbx_seq_one_letter_code
_entity_poly.pdbx_strand_id
1 'polypeptide(L)'
;MLRENGTSNPPWKPWRTDLFPLGKPLSSRHNLVKLGSAVNVVIVGLAAKLWTKLNHFTVVNHESFIKAAEQNYNGSSNKPLLTISNHSSCLDDPVLWGALLPWSWQINNDRHRWIGAADDICFTKSWHTLFFGMGQTFPVERGKGIYQPAIDFAIQLLRDKKFLHCFPQGKVAEEFDVDNVKLVNSNCHSQLTLSNKEDHDAKPYHFKWGVSRLILETLEPGGAIDQLELLPFYHIGMNEILPNVKPYIPRIMKRVTVYIRKEGSIQFDNDLINWICQQHVISCKTMEDKRIAICKYLENEVKKLKLEAMKAHWSI
;
A
#
# COMPACT_ATOMS: atom_id res chain seq x y z
N MET A 1 26.33 11.99 29.14
CA MET A 1 26.51 10.55 28.85
C MET A 1 25.90 9.76 29.99
N LEU A 2 24.68 9.25 29.83
CA LEU A 2 24.12 8.24 30.74
C LEU A 2 23.45 7.18 29.86
N ARG A 3 23.99 5.96 29.94
CA ARG A 3 23.36 4.74 29.44
C ARG A 3 22.30 4.35 30.46
N GLU A 4 21.05 4.22 30.03
CA GLU A 4 20.01 3.55 30.81
C GLU A 4 19.53 2.31 30.05
N ASN A 5 19.88 1.17 30.64
CA ASN A 5 19.10 -0.05 30.80
C ASN A 5 18.48 -0.69 29.56
N GLY A 6 19.22 -1.71 29.09
CA GLY A 6 18.78 -2.72 28.16
C GLY A 6 17.50 -3.41 28.62
N THR A 7 16.46 -3.24 27.81
CA THR A 7 15.61 -4.36 27.45
C THR A 7 16.33 -5.07 26.30
N SER A 8 16.76 -6.30 26.53
CA SER A 8 17.24 -7.15 25.44
C SER A 8 16.06 -7.40 24.51
N ASN A 9 16.02 -6.67 23.39
CA ASN A 9 15.17 -7.07 22.27
C ASN A 9 15.47 -8.56 22.00
N PRO A 10 14.44 -9.43 21.91
CA PRO A 10 14.67 -10.83 21.59
C PRO A 10 15.50 -10.92 20.31
N PRO A 11 16.40 -11.93 20.19
CA PRO A 11 17.17 -12.12 18.97
C PRO A 11 16.21 -12.17 17.79
N TRP A 12 16.50 -11.34 16.78
CA TRP A 12 15.64 -11.11 15.62
C TRP A 12 15.21 -12.44 15.00
N LYS A 13 13.91 -12.59 14.71
CA LYS A 13 13.43 -13.77 14.01
C LYS A 13 14.11 -13.85 12.64
N PRO A 14 14.71 -14.99 12.27
CA PRO A 14 15.30 -15.13 10.95
C PRO A 14 14.22 -15.01 9.87
N TRP A 15 14.59 -14.40 8.74
CA TRP A 15 13.71 -14.29 7.59
C TRP A 15 13.28 -15.68 7.10
N ARG A 16 11.97 -15.88 6.92
CA ARG A 16 11.37 -17.15 6.52
C ARG A 16 11.52 -17.40 5.02
N THR A 17 12.73 -17.76 4.58
CA THR A 17 13.05 -18.04 3.17
C THR A 17 12.20 -19.14 2.55
N ASP A 18 11.65 -20.04 3.37
CA ASP A 18 10.71 -21.09 2.99
C ASP A 18 9.35 -20.54 2.53
N LEU A 19 8.90 -19.43 3.14
CA LEU A 19 7.65 -18.74 2.77
C LEU A 19 7.88 -17.56 1.82
N PHE A 20 9.01 -16.87 1.98
CA PHE A 20 9.36 -15.64 1.29
C PHE A 20 10.76 -15.76 0.67
N PRO A 21 10.91 -16.46 -0.46
CA PRO A 21 12.22 -16.70 -1.05
C PRO A 21 12.83 -15.38 -1.57
N LEU A 22 14.06 -15.08 -1.13
CA LEU A 22 14.83 -13.94 -1.64
C LEU A 22 15.68 -14.37 -2.84
N GLY A 23 15.79 -13.49 -3.83
CA GLY A 23 16.61 -13.70 -5.04
C GLY A 23 16.16 -14.87 -5.92
N LYS A 24 14.96 -15.42 -5.69
CA LYS A 24 14.36 -16.46 -6.52
C LYS A 24 12.96 -16.02 -6.95
N PRO A 25 12.54 -16.36 -8.17
CA PRO A 25 11.21 -16.01 -8.63
C PRO A 25 10.15 -16.75 -7.80
N LEU A 26 8.98 -16.13 -7.61
CA LEU A 26 7.87 -16.76 -6.88
C LEU A 26 7.40 -18.10 -7.48
N SER A 27 7.59 -18.28 -8.79
CA SER A 27 7.30 -19.53 -9.48
C SER A 27 8.07 -20.71 -8.89
N SER A 28 9.20 -20.48 -8.23
CA SER A 28 10.01 -21.51 -7.56
C SER A 28 9.45 -21.99 -6.22
N ARG A 29 8.37 -21.38 -5.70
CA ARG A 29 7.79 -21.76 -4.40
C ARG A 29 7.23 -23.18 -4.40
N HIS A 30 7.31 -23.82 -3.23
CA HIS A 30 6.73 -25.14 -2.98
C HIS A 30 5.22 -25.18 -3.28
N ASN A 31 4.76 -26.27 -3.90
CA ASN A 31 3.36 -26.45 -4.32
C ASN A 31 2.37 -26.39 -3.13
N LEU A 32 2.75 -26.88 -1.95
CA LEU A 32 1.92 -26.80 -0.75
C LEU A 32 1.66 -25.34 -0.33
N VAL A 33 2.68 -24.48 -0.41
CA VAL A 33 2.54 -23.05 -0.10
C VAL A 33 1.67 -22.36 -1.15
N LYS A 34 1.82 -22.70 -2.44
CA LYS A 34 0.97 -22.19 -3.52
C LYS A 34 -0.49 -22.59 -3.33
N LEU A 35 -0.76 -23.86 -2.99
CA LEU A 35 -2.10 -24.38 -2.74
C LEU A 35 -2.73 -23.72 -1.51
N GLY A 36 -2.02 -23.67 -0.40
CA GLY A 36 -2.50 -23.00 0.81
C GLY A 36 -2.78 -21.51 0.58
N SER A 37 -1.94 -20.85 -0.22
CA SER A 37 -2.16 -19.46 -0.63
C SER A 37 -3.40 -19.30 -1.50
N ALA A 38 -3.60 -20.18 -2.49
CA ALA A 38 -4.79 -20.16 -3.33
C ALA A 38 -6.08 -20.31 -2.51
N VAL A 39 -6.10 -21.20 -1.52
CA VAL A 39 -7.26 -21.37 -0.63
C VAL A 39 -7.46 -20.13 0.26
N ASN A 40 -6.40 -19.64 0.90
CA ASN A 40 -6.52 -18.56 1.88
C ASN A 40 -6.95 -17.23 1.22
N VAL A 41 -6.34 -16.88 0.08
CA VAL A 41 -6.69 -15.67 -0.67
C VAL A 41 -8.15 -15.70 -1.12
N VAL A 42 -8.64 -16.84 -1.61
CA VAL A 42 -10.06 -16.99 -1.99
C VAL A 42 -10.97 -16.77 -0.78
N ILE A 43 -10.71 -17.43 0.34
CA ILE A 43 -11.57 -17.33 1.53
C ILE A 43 -11.63 -15.88 2.04
N VAL A 44 -10.46 -15.25 2.23
CA VAL A 44 -10.36 -13.88 2.73
C VAL A 44 -10.94 -12.89 1.71
N GLY A 45 -10.67 -13.06 0.42
CA GLY A 45 -11.19 -12.22 -0.65
C GLY A 45 -12.72 -12.28 -0.76
N LEU A 46 -13.32 -13.47 -0.67
CA LEU A 46 -14.77 -13.64 -0.66
C LEU A 46 -15.40 -13.03 0.60
N ALA A 47 -14.79 -13.22 1.78
CA ALA A 47 -15.27 -12.60 3.02
C ALA A 47 -15.19 -11.07 2.94
N ALA A 48 -14.08 -10.51 2.44
CA ALA A 48 -13.92 -9.08 2.17
C ALA A 48 -14.99 -8.58 1.19
N LYS A 49 -15.23 -9.30 0.09
CA LYS A 49 -16.26 -8.98 -0.90
C LYS A 49 -17.67 -8.97 -0.31
N LEU A 50 -17.98 -9.90 0.58
CA LEU A 50 -19.25 -9.89 1.31
C LEU A 50 -19.32 -8.71 2.29
N TRP A 51 -18.22 -8.39 2.96
CA TRP A 51 -18.16 -7.26 3.89
C TRP A 51 -18.43 -5.92 3.20
N THR A 52 -18.01 -5.77 1.95
CA THR A 52 -18.35 -4.57 1.15
C THR A 52 -19.80 -4.51 0.73
N LYS A 53 -20.57 -5.61 0.80
CA LYS A 53 -22.03 -5.62 0.59
C LYS A 53 -22.81 -5.27 1.86
N LEU A 54 -22.21 -5.50 3.03
CA LEU A 54 -22.76 -5.08 4.32
C LEU A 54 -22.52 -3.59 4.61
N ASN A 55 -21.76 -2.91 3.76
CA ASN A 55 -21.41 -1.49 3.86
C ASN A 55 -21.70 -0.78 2.54
N HIS A 56 -21.76 0.55 2.54
CA HIS A 56 -22.03 1.35 1.37
C HIS A 56 -20.71 1.80 0.72
N PHE A 57 -20.14 0.95 -0.12
CA PHE A 57 -18.94 1.26 -0.89
C PHE A 57 -19.26 1.99 -2.19
N THR A 58 -18.63 3.14 -2.39
CA THR A 58 -18.62 3.90 -3.64
C THR A 58 -17.20 3.93 -4.18
N VAL A 59 -16.97 3.40 -5.38
CA VAL A 59 -15.67 3.46 -6.07
C VAL A 59 -15.77 4.43 -7.23
N VAL A 60 -15.02 5.52 -7.16
CA VAL A 60 -14.96 6.56 -8.20
C VAL A 60 -13.77 6.29 -9.11
N ASN A 61 -13.99 6.40 -10.42
CA ASN A 61 -13.02 6.09 -11.49
C ASN A 61 -12.52 4.62 -11.44
N HIS A 62 -13.44 3.67 -11.22
CA HIS A 62 -13.08 2.25 -11.07
C HIS A 62 -12.42 1.66 -12.32
N GLU A 63 -12.77 2.17 -13.50
CA GLU A 63 -12.19 1.80 -14.79
C GLU A 63 -10.66 1.97 -14.84
N SER A 64 -10.12 3.00 -14.16
CA SER A 64 -8.68 3.21 -14.06
C SER A 64 -7.98 2.06 -13.33
N PHE A 65 -8.61 1.51 -12.30
CA PHE A 65 -8.09 0.35 -11.58
C PHE A 65 -8.22 -0.94 -12.37
N ILE A 66 -9.38 -1.18 -13.00
CA ILE A 66 -9.59 -2.37 -13.83
C ILE A 66 -8.54 -2.41 -14.95
N LYS A 67 -8.33 -1.28 -15.64
CA LYS A 67 -7.32 -1.17 -16.69
C LYS A 67 -5.90 -1.49 -16.18
N ALA A 68 -5.48 -0.88 -15.08
CA ALA A 68 -4.15 -1.12 -14.51
C ALA A 68 -3.96 -2.59 -14.09
N ALA A 69 -4.96 -3.17 -13.43
CA ALA A 69 -4.92 -4.57 -13.01
C ALA A 69 -4.92 -5.54 -14.22
N GLU A 70 -5.70 -5.27 -15.27
CA GLU A 70 -5.66 -6.06 -16.51
C GLU A 70 -4.30 -5.98 -17.19
N GLN A 71 -3.66 -4.79 -17.22
CA GLN A 71 -2.30 -4.63 -17.75
C GLN A 71 -1.25 -5.41 -16.97
N ASN A 72 -1.44 -5.59 -15.66
CA ASN A 72 -0.60 -6.46 -14.83
C ASN A 72 -0.84 -7.94 -15.14
N TYR A 73 -2.07 -8.41 -15.29
CA TYR A 73 -2.32 -9.85 -15.47
C TYR A 73 -2.34 -10.34 -16.91
N ASN A 74 -2.32 -9.45 -17.90
CA ASN A 74 -2.34 -9.83 -19.30
C ASN A 74 -0.95 -10.31 -19.76
N GLY A 75 -0.85 -11.59 -20.14
CA GLY A 75 0.42 -12.30 -20.38
C GLY A 75 1.29 -11.75 -21.52
N SER A 76 0.74 -10.95 -22.43
CA SER A 76 1.51 -10.35 -23.54
C SER A 76 2.26 -9.08 -23.15
N SER A 77 1.82 -8.36 -22.11
CA SER A 77 2.42 -7.07 -21.70
C SER A 77 2.76 -7.00 -20.22
N ASN A 78 2.46 -8.04 -19.43
CA ASN A 78 2.54 -8.11 -17.97
C ASN A 78 3.54 -7.08 -17.40
N LYS A 79 2.99 -5.94 -16.96
CA LYS A 79 3.74 -4.81 -16.40
C LYS A 79 3.66 -4.90 -14.89
N PRO A 80 4.74 -4.62 -14.15
CA PRO A 80 4.64 -4.56 -12.70
C PRO A 80 3.69 -3.45 -12.26
N LEU A 81 2.85 -3.78 -11.26
CA LEU A 81 1.86 -2.87 -10.73
C LEU A 81 2.11 -2.62 -9.25
N LEU A 82 2.34 -1.35 -8.91
CA LEU A 82 2.38 -0.86 -7.55
C LEU A 82 1.15 0.01 -7.29
N THR A 83 0.33 -0.32 -6.31
CA THR A 83 -0.70 0.60 -5.82
C THR A 83 -0.27 1.22 -4.51
N ILE A 84 -0.67 2.48 -4.30
CA ILE A 84 -0.51 3.16 -3.03
C ILE A 84 -1.83 3.79 -2.58
N SER A 85 -2.07 3.80 -1.28
CA SER A 85 -3.17 4.58 -0.69
C SER A 85 -2.84 5.07 0.71
N ASN A 86 -3.70 5.93 1.25
CA ASN A 86 -3.72 6.17 2.69
C ASN A 86 -4.08 4.88 3.45
N HIS A 87 -3.80 4.86 4.75
CA HIS A 87 -4.12 3.75 5.64
C HIS A 87 -4.83 4.28 6.88
N SER A 88 -6.15 4.11 6.94
CA SER A 88 -6.98 4.61 8.04
C SER A 88 -7.58 3.52 8.92
N SER A 89 -7.46 2.24 8.54
CA SER A 89 -7.93 1.12 9.37
C SER A 89 -7.13 -0.15 9.14
N CYS A 90 -7.00 -0.99 10.18
CA CYS A 90 -6.47 -2.35 10.03
C CYS A 90 -7.28 -3.23 9.08
N LEU A 91 -8.54 -2.87 8.72
CA LEU A 91 -9.34 -3.58 7.72
C LEU A 91 -9.16 -3.07 6.29
N ASP A 92 -8.37 -2.01 6.06
CA ASP A 92 -8.06 -1.53 4.70
C ASP A 92 -7.59 -2.69 3.81
N ASP A 93 -6.68 -3.49 4.35
CA ASP A 93 -6.41 -4.84 3.90
C ASP A 93 -7.10 -5.84 4.85
N PRO A 94 -8.07 -6.67 4.39
CA PRO A 94 -8.36 -7.05 3.00
C PRO A 94 -9.55 -6.34 2.34
N VAL A 95 -10.32 -5.51 3.06
CA VAL A 95 -11.68 -5.11 2.64
C VAL A 95 -11.69 -4.24 1.38
N LEU A 96 -10.71 -3.36 1.18
CA LEU A 96 -10.62 -2.53 -0.03
C LEU A 96 -10.55 -3.40 -1.30
N TRP A 97 -9.86 -4.54 -1.25
CA TRP A 97 -9.77 -5.48 -2.38
C TRP A 97 -11.10 -6.15 -2.67
N GLY A 98 -11.91 -6.37 -1.64
CA GLY A 98 -13.32 -6.72 -1.78
C GLY A 98 -14.08 -5.70 -2.64
N ALA A 99 -13.86 -4.40 -2.45
CA ALA A 99 -14.51 -3.38 -3.26
C ALA A 99 -13.97 -3.35 -4.69
N LEU A 100 -12.64 -3.38 -4.83
CA LEU A 100 -11.94 -3.10 -6.07
C LEU A 100 -11.90 -4.28 -7.06
N LEU A 101 -11.72 -5.51 -6.59
CA LEU A 101 -11.58 -6.66 -7.49
C LEU A 101 -12.94 -7.27 -7.87
N PRO A 102 -13.18 -7.56 -9.16
CA PRO A 102 -14.32 -8.37 -9.61
C PRO A 102 -14.35 -9.76 -8.96
N TRP A 103 -15.54 -10.37 -8.86
CA TRP A 103 -15.71 -11.70 -8.28
C TRP A 103 -14.80 -12.77 -8.91
N SER A 104 -14.64 -12.74 -10.23
CA SER A 104 -13.78 -13.68 -10.96
C SER A 104 -12.30 -13.53 -10.64
N TRP A 105 -11.88 -12.37 -10.11
CA TRP A 105 -10.49 -12.12 -9.72
C TRP A 105 -10.24 -12.42 -8.25
N GLN A 106 -11.25 -12.31 -7.38
CA GLN A 106 -11.17 -12.73 -5.98
C GLN A 106 -10.78 -14.20 -5.82
N ILE A 107 -11.17 -15.03 -6.79
CA ILE A 107 -10.89 -16.46 -6.79
C ILE A 107 -9.56 -16.83 -7.49
N ASN A 108 -8.77 -15.85 -7.91
CA ASN A 108 -7.50 -16.08 -8.59
C ASN A 108 -6.35 -15.45 -7.81
N ASN A 109 -5.53 -16.30 -7.19
CA ASN A 109 -4.39 -15.91 -6.37
C ASN A 109 -3.34 -15.08 -7.13
N ASP A 110 -3.11 -15.37 -8.42
CA ASP A 110 -2.17 -14.60 -9.22
C ASP A 110 -2.69 -13.21 -9.57
N ARG A 111 -4.01 -12.97 -9.43
CA ARG A 111 -4.66 -11.68 -9.68
C ARG A 111 -4.84 -10.82 -8.43
N HIS A 112 -4.26 -11.25 -7.32
CA HIS A 112 -4.41 -10.60 -6.04
C HIS A 112 -3.08 -9.95 -5.61
N ARG A 113 -3.19 -8.85 -4.87
CA ARG A 113 -2.03 -8.07 -4.40
C ARG A 113 -1.19 -8.83 -3.37
N TRP A 114 0.11 -8.63 -3.44
CA TRP A 114 1.02 -8.75 -2.31
C TRP A 114 0.99 -7.49 -1.46
N ILE A 115 1.29 -7.60 -0.17
CA ILE A 115 1.36 -6.45 0.74
C ILE A 115 2.32 -6.71 1.91
N GLY A 116 3.04 -5.67 2.34
CA GLY A 116 3.84 -5.72 3.57
C GLY A 116 2.99 -5.38 4.80
N ALA A 117 3.11 -6.14 5.89
CA ALA A 117 2.45 -5.84 7.16
C ALA A 117 3.44 -5.88 8.34
N ALA A 118 3.12 -5.16 9.41
CA ALA A 118 4.00 -5.04 10.57
C ALA A 118 4.27 -6.41 11.22
N ASP A 119 5.55 -6.80 11.33
CA ASP A 119 5.98 -8.08 11.89
C ASP A 119 5.46 -8.29 13.32
N ASP A 120 5.55 -7.24 14.13
CA ASP A 120 5.15 -7.24 15.54
C ASP A 120 3.63 -7.25 15.77
N ILE A 121 2.83 -7.16 14.70
CA ILE A 121 1.37 -7.27 14.75
C ILE A 121 0.92 -8.58 14.08
N CYS A 122 1.25 -8.75 12.79
CA CYS A 122 0.76 -9.84 11.96
C CYS A 122 1.59 -11.12 12.06
N PHE A 123 2.85 -11.07 12.52
CA PHE A 123 3.77 -12.22 12.47
C PHE A 123 4.28 -12.63 13.87
N THR A 124 3.46 -12.38 14.88
CA THR A 124 3.78 -12.64 16.29
C THR A 124 3.88 -14.14 16.62
N LYS A 125 3.01 -14.98 16.01
CA LYS A 125 2.93 -16.44 16.24
C LYS A 125 3.11 -17.22 14.94
N SER A 126 3.60 -18.46 15.01
CA SER A 126 3.86 -19.30 13.83
C SER A 126 2.64 -19.51 12.92
N TRP A 127 1.45 -19.68 13.51
CA TRP A 127 0.22 -19.84 12.73
C TRP A 127 -0.24 -18.51 12.12
N HIS A 128 0.01 -17.36 12.77
CA HIS A 128 -0.20 -16.05 12.14
C HIS A 128 0.71 -15.90 10.92
N THR A 129 2.00 -16.22 11.08
CA THR A 129 2.98 -16.17 9.99
C THR A 129 2.53 -17.00 8.78
N LEU A 130 2.00 -18.20 9.02
CA LEU A 130 1.48 -19.06 7.96
C LEU A 130 0.24 -18.45 7.29
N PHE A 131 -0.74 -18.00 8.09
CA PHE A 131 -1.96 -17.38 7.60
C PHE A 131 -1.68 -16.14 6.74
N PHE A 132 -0.95 -15.16 7.28
CA PHE A 132 -0.61 -13.94 6.55
C PHE A 132 0.30 -14.23 5.34
N GLY A 133 1.30 -15.11 5.50
CA GLY A 133 2.16 -15.54 4.40
C GLY A 133 1.40 -16.16 3.22
N MET A 134 0.41 -17.01 3.52
CA MET A 134 -0.50 -17.58 2.51
C MET A 134 -1.47 -16.55 1.93
N GLY A 135 -1.85 -15.53 2.69
CA GLY A 135 -2.66 -14.40 2.22
C GLY A 135 -1.91 -13.38 1.35
N GLN A 136 -0.70 -13.72 0.91
CA GLN A 136 0.24 -12.86 0.17
C GLN A 136 0.70 -11.63 0.95
N THR A 137 0.75 -11.75 2.29
CA THR A 137 1.28 -10.73 3.17
C THR A 137 2.68 -11.13 3.66
N PHE A 138 3.65 -10.21 3.64
CA PHE A 138 5.01 -10.46 4.13
C PHE A 138 5.38 -9.54 5.30
N PRO A 139 6.24 -9.98 6.24
CA PRO A 139 6.57 -9.22 7.43
C PRO A 139 7.49 -8.05 7.10
N VAL A 140 7.13 -6.85 7.55
CA VAL A 140 7.98 -5.65 7.52
C VAL A 140 8.28 -5.25 8.96
N GLU A 141 9.57 -5.10 9.27
CA GLU A 141 10.03 -4.75 10.61
C GLU A 141 10.12 -3.23 10.76
N ARG A 142 9.37 -2.69 11.72
CA ARG A 142 9.38 -1.26 12.03
C ARG A 142 10.70 -0.89 12.73
N GLY A 143 11.27 0.25 12.37
CA GLY A 143 12.53 0.75 12.95
C GLY A 143 13.82 0.17 12.33
N LYS A 144 13.75 -0.90 11.51
CA LYS A 144 14.94 -1.44 10.81
C LYS A 144 15.41 -0.63 9.60
N GLY A 145 14.68 0.43 9.24
CA GLY A 145 14.97 1.23 8.04
C GLY A 145 14.54 0.53 6.75
N ILE A 146 14.97 1.09 5.61
CA ILE A 146 14.54 0.65 4.27
C ILE A 146 15.34 -0.54 3.73
N TYR A 147 16.52 -0.82 4.28
CA TYR A 147 17.39 -1.93 3.88
C TYR A 147 17.12 -3.14 4.79
N GLN A 148 16.03 -3.84 4.49
CA GLN A 148 15.61 -5.03 5.20
C GLN A 148 15.11 -6.09 4.20
N PRO A 149 15.20 -7.40 4.54
CA PRO A 149 14.75 -8.50 3.70
C PRO A 149 13.35 -8.32 3.10
N ALA A 150 12.44 -7.71 3.86
CA ALA A 150 11.07 -7.45 3.42
C ALA A 150 10.97 -6.56 2.19
N ILE A 151 11.80 -5.50 2.14
CA ILE A 151 11.79 -4.56 1.02
C ILE A 151 12.51 -5.17 -0.18
N ASP A 152 13.55 -5.97 0.04
CA ASP A 152 14.23 -6.71 -1.03
C ASP A 152 13.27 -7.73 -1.67
N PHE A 153 12.48 -8.42 -0.85
CA PHE A 153 11.41 -9.30 -1.32
C PHE A 153 10.34 -8.54 -2.11
N ALA A 154 9.93 -7.36 -1.64
CA ALA A 154 8.97 -6.51 -2.35
C ALA A 154 9.49 -6.01 -3.72
N ILE A 155 10.78 -5.70 -3.83
CA ILE A 155 11.43 -5.38 -5.11
C ILE A 155 11.42 -6.60 -6.03
N GLN A 156 11.71 -7.80 -5.50
CA GLN A 156 11.62 -9.03 -6.28
C GLN A 156 10.20 -9.30 -6.79
N LEU A 157 9.17 -9.03 -5.97
CA LEU A 157 7.77 -9.14 -6.40
C LEU A 157 7.47 -8.27 -7.62
N LEU A 158 7.94 -7.03 -7.61
CA LEU A 158 7.79 -6.12 -8.75
C LEU A 158 8.62 -6.58 -9.96
N ARG A 159 9.85 -7.06 -9.77
CA ARG A 159 10.65 -7.64 -10.87
C ARG A 159 10.01 -8.90 -11.47
N ASP A 160 9.29 -9.67 -10.65
CA ASP A 160 8.45 -10.81 -11.06
C ASP A 160 7.09 -10.37 -11.65
N LYS A 161 6.91 -9.06 -11.86
CA LYS A 161 5.72 -8.44 -12.45
C LYS A 161 4.44 -8.73 -11.68
N LYS A 162 4.53 -8.89 -10.36
CA LYS A 162 3.36 -9.07 -9.50
C LYS A 162 2.68 -7.75 -9.16
N PHE A 163 1.43 -7.87 -8.73
CA PHE A 163 0.70 -6.78 -8.11
C PHE A 163 1.14 -6.59 -6.66
N LEU A 164 1.68 -5.41 -6.33
CA LEU A 164 2.06 -5.02 -4.98
C LEU A 164 1.21 -3.82 -4.52
N HIS A 165 0.75 -3.85 -3.27
CA HIS A 165 0.17 -2.69 -2.59
C HIS A 165 1.08 -2.20 -1.46
N CYS A 166 1.12 -0.89 -1.27
CA CYS A 166 1.88 -0.26 -0.20
C CYS A 166 1.06 0.87 0.46
N PHE A 167 1.05 0.87 1.79
CA PHE A 167 0.63 2.01 2.59
C PHE A 167 1.88 2.83 2.97
N PRO A 168 2.26 3.87 2.20
CA PRO A 168 3.52 4.58 2.38
C PRO A 168 3.62 5.33 3.72
N GLN A 169 2.51 5.52 4.44
CA GLN A 169 2.49 6.05 5.80
C GLN A 169 3.27 5.16 6.79
N GLY A 170 3.27 3.83 6.57
CA GLY A 170 3.91 2.84 7.45
C GLY A 170 3.21 2.61 8.79
N LYS A 171 2.04 3.20 9.00
CA LYS A 171 1.14 2.99 10.14
C LYS A 171 -0.29 3.37 9.75
N VAL A 172 -1.27 2.90 10.52
CA VAL A 172 -2.63 3.43 10.44
C VAL A 172 -2.63 4.86 10.98
N ALA A 173 -3.30 5.77 10.28
CA ALA A 173 -3.46 7.16 10.67
C ALA A 173 -4.90 7.63 10.45
N GLU A 174 -5.47 8.30 11.45
CA GLU A 174 -6.72 9.04 11.29
C GLU A 174 -6.40 10.48 10.95
N GLU A 175 -6.87 11.00 9.82
CA GLU A 175 -6.47 12.34 9.36
C GLU A 175 -7.46 13.43 9.79
N PHE A 176 -6.95 14.58 10.26
CA PHE A 176 -7.74 15.63 10.95
C PHE A 176 -8.76 16.35 10.06
N ASP A 177 -8.37 16.62 8.82
CA ASP A 177 -9.03 17.51 7.87
C ASP A 177 -9.99 16.78 6.90
N VAL A 178 -10.06 15.44 6.96
CA VAL A 178 -10.93 14.63 6.08
C VAL A 178 -12.42 14.97 6.26
N ASP A 179 -12.82 15.34 7.47
CA ASP A 179 -14.21 15.68 7.83
C ASP A 179 -14.51 17.18 7.65
N ASN A 180 -13.51 17.99 7.23
CA ASN A 180 -13.64 19.44 7.18
C ASN A 180 -14.26 19.91 5.86
N VAL A 181 -15.59 20.05 5.86
CA VAL A 181 -16.39 20.50 4.70
C VAL A 181 -15.96 21.89 4.19
N LYS A 182 -15.38 22.77 5.01
CA LYS A 182 -14.91 24.08 4.55
C LYS A 182 -13.74 23.99 3.57
N LEU A 183 -12.88 22.97 3.72
CA LEU A 183 -11.75 22.73 2.82
C LEU A 183 -12.19 22.12 1.48
N VAL A 184 -13.30 21.39 1.47
CA VAL A 184 -13.93 20.91 0.22
C VAL A 184 -14.31 22.09 -0.67
N ASN A 185 -14.88 23.14 -0.08
CA ASN A 185 -15.35 24.32 -0.80
C ASN A 185 -14.21 25.23 -1.29
N SER A 186 -13.02 25.19 -0.67
CA SER A 186 -11.89 26.02 -1.10
C SER A 186 -11.19 25.50 -2.35
N ASN A 187 -11.47 24.24 -2.78
CA ASN A 187 -10.82 23.57 -3.92
C ASN A 187 -9.29 23.56 -3.88
N CYS A 188 -8.67 23.79 -2.72
CA CYS A 188 -7.24 24.06 -2.61
C CYS A 188 -6.51 22.91 -1.91
N HIS A 189 -6.04 21.93 -2.68
CA HIS A 189 -5.34 20.75 -2.15
C HIS A 189 -4.04 21.09 -1.40
N SER A 190 -3.44 22.27 -1.67
CA SER A 190 -2.26 22.74 -0.96
C SER A 190 -2.53 23.10 0.51
N GLN A 191 -3.79 23.34 0.88
CA GLN A 191 -4.22 23.57 2.26
C GLN A 191 -4.41 22.25 3.04
N LEU A 192 -4.45 21.10 2.35
CA LEU A 192 -4.59 19.80 3.00
C LEU A 192 -3.26 19.34 3.58
N THR A 193 -3.33 18.84 4.81
CA THR A 193 -2.20 18.20 5.47
C THR A 193 -2.37 16.69 5.45
N LEU A 194 -1.25 15.99 5.48
CA LEU A 194 -1.23 14.56 5.76
C LEU A 194 -0.88 14.43 7.24
N SER A 195 -1.78 14.80 8.15
CA SER A 195 -1.51 14.86 9.59
C SER A 195 -2.38 13.86 10.34
N ASN A 196 -1.82 13.17 11.33
CA ASN A 196 -2.59 12.25 12.17
C ASN A 196 -3.28 13.01 13.32
N LYS A 197 -4.57 12.74 13.58
CA LYS A 197 -5.38 13.29 14.67
C LYS A 197 -4.76 13.08 16.05
N GLU A 198 -4.04 11.97 16.24
CA GLU A 198 -3.38 11.65 17.51
C GLU A 198 -2.12 12.49 17.78
N ASP A 199 -1.60 13.19 16.76
CA ASP A 199 -0.47 14.10 16.94
C ASP A 199 -0.99 15.44 17.45
N HIS A 200 -0.78 15.74 18.74
CA HIS A 200 -1.24 16.97 19.39
C HIS A 200 -0.74 18.25 18.71
N ASP A 201 0.39 18.18 18.00
CA ASP A 201 0.96 19.31 17.26
C ASP A 201 0.45 19.40 15.81
N ALA A 202 -0.46 18.51 15.39
CA ALA A 202 -0.97 18.37 14.03
C ALA A 202 0.13 18.27 12.95
N LYS A 203 1.32 17.77 13.32
CA LYS A 203 2.47 17.69 12.42
C LYS A 203 2.13 16.78 11.23
N PRO A 204 2.47 17.21 10.00
CA PRO A 204 2.30 16.36 8.83
C PRO A 204 3.23 15.16 8.96
N TYR A 205 2.69 13.96 8.73
CA TYR A 205 3.47 12.77 8.51
C TYR A 205 4.02 12.77 7.08
N HIS A 206 5.15 12.10 6.91
CA HIS A 206 5.78 11.89 5.61
C HIS A 206 5.74 10.42 5.20
N PHE A 207 5.69 10.18 3.90
CA PHE A 207 5.82 8.85 3.32
C PHE A 207 7.19 8.28 3.67
N LYS A 208 7.18 7.03 4.14
CA LYS A 208 8.40 6.27 4.39
C LYS A 208 9.11 6.02 3.07
N TRP A 209 10.42 6.23 3.07
CA TRP A 209 11.27 6.10 1.88
C TRP A 209 11.27 4.71 1.24
N GLY A 210 10.69 3.70 1.90
CA GLY A 210 10.50 2.37 1.34
C GLY A 210 9.81 2.41 -0.02
N VAL A 211 8.75 3.21 -0.18
CA VAL A 211 8.04 3.33 -1.48
C VAL A 211 8.95 3.85 -2.59
N SER A 212 9.77 4.86 -2.31
CA SER A 212 10.72 5.39 -3.29
C SER A 212 11.84 4.39 -3.60
N ARG A 213 12.29 3.62 -2.60
CA ARG A 213 13.24 2.52 -2.80
C ARG A 213 12.67 1.45 -3.74
N LEU A 214 11.41 1.05 -3.53
CA LEU A 214 10.72 0.10 -4.41
C LEU A 214 10.78 0.56 -5.86
N ILE A 215 10.45 1.82 -6.13
CA ILE A 215 10.45 2.40 -7.49
C ILE A 215 11.86 2.42 -8.07
N LEU A 216 12.82 3.00 -7.35
CA LEU A 216 14.19 3.20 -7.83
C LEU A 216 14.92 1.88 -8.12
N GLU A 217 14.81 0.89 -7.23
CA GLU A 217 15.51 -0.39 -7.39
C GLU A 217 14.75 -1.36 -8.32
N THR A 218 13.44 -1.18 -8.51
CA THR A 218 12.72 -1.92 -9.58
C THR A 218 13.18 -1.45 -10.95
N LEU A 219 13.39 -0.13 -11.12
CA LEU A 219 13.79 0.53 -12.37
C LEU A 219 15.30 0.75 -12.48
N GLU A 220 16.09 -0.13 -11.87
CA GLU A 220 17.55 -0.01 -11.92
C GLU A 220 18.05 0.02 -13.38
N PRO A 221 19.00 0.91 -13.74
CA PRO A 221 19.51 1.00 -15.11
C PRO A 221 20.09 -0.34 -15.60
N GLY A 222 19.63 -0.80 -16.75
CA GLY A 222 20.02 -2.11 -17.31
C GLY A 222 19.32 -3.31 -16.66
N GLY A 223 18.36 -3.08 -15.75
CA GLY A 223 17.51 -4.11 -15.16
C GLY A 223 16.47 -4.66 -16.14
N ALA A 224 15.74 -5.70 -15.70
CA ALA A 224 14.73 -6.38 -16.51
C ALA A 224 13.42 -5.60 -16.67
N ILE A 225 13.23 -4.53 -15.89
CA ILE A 225 12.04 -3.67 -15.89
C ILE A 225 12.49 -2.25 -16.22
N ASP A 226 11.97 -1.70 -17.30
CA ASP A 226 12.19 -0.32 -17.75
C ASP A 226 11.03 0.62 -17.39
N GLN A 227 9.86 0.07 -17.08
CA GLN A 227 8.66 0.81 -16.71
C GLN A 227 7.87 0.13 -15.59
N LEU A 228 7.42 0.92 -14.61
CA LEU A 228 6.59 0.51 -13.48
C LEU A 228 5.27 1.29 -13.47
N GLU A 229 4.15 0.59 -13.43
CA GLU A 229 2.85 1.25 -13.27
C GLU A 229 2.57 1.48 -11.79
N LEU A 230 2.43 2.75 -11.39
CA LEU A 230 2.04 3.14 -10.05
C LEU A 230 0.63 3.75 -10.06
N LEU A 231 -0.35 3.07 -9.46
CA LEU A 231 -1.72 3.58 -9.36
C LEU A 231 -2.02 4.04 -7.92
N PRO A 232 -2.01 5.37 -7.67
CA PRO A 232 -2.42 5.89 -6.38
C PRO A 232 -3.96 6.00 -6.30
N PHE A 233 -4.51 5.74 -5.12
CA PHE A 233 -5.91 5.99 -4.80
C PHE A 233 -6.04 6.45 -3.33
N TYR A 234 -7.17 7.04 -2.98
CA TYR A 234 -7.44 7.47 -1.61
C TYR A 234 -8.80 6.95 -1.16
N HIS A 235 -8.95 6.59 0.12
CA HIS A 235 -10.23 6.14 0.66
C HIS A 235 -10.61 6.85 1.96
N ILE A 236 -11.91 6.99 2.19
CA ILE A 236 -12.53 7.61 3.36
C ILE A 236 -13.60 6.67 3.92
N GLY A 237 -13.67 6.53 5.25
CA GLY A 237 -14.72 5.77 5.95
C GLY A 237 -14.33 4.37 6.42
N MET A 238 -13.15 3.87 6.07
CA MET A 238 -12.68 2.55 6.55
C MET A 238 -12.46 2.52 8.07
N ASN A 239 -12.02 3.63 8.65
CA ASN A 239 -11.94 3.83 10.10
C ASN A 239 -13.33 3.82 10.78
N GLU A 240 -14.42 4.03 10.05
CA GLU A 240 -15.76 3.83 10.61
C GLU A 240 -16.18 2.37 10.64
N ILE A 241 -15.71 1.57 9.66
CA ILE A 241 -15.92 0.12 9.63
C ILE A 241 -15.16 -0.53 10.78
N LEU A 242 -13.87 -0.24 10.95
CA LEU A 242 -13.12 -0.65 12.12
C LEU A 242 -12.37 0.55 12.71
N PRO A 243 -12.92 1.13 13.81
CA PRO A 243 -12.27 2.23 14.53
C PRO A 243 -10.92 1.81 15.12
N ASN A 244 -9.97 2.76 15.17
CA ASN A 244 -8.64 2.53 15.74
C ASN A 244 -8.59 2.68 17.26
N VAL A 245 -9.75 2.64 17.91
CA VAL A 245 -9.90 2.74 19.37
C VAL A 245 -10.39 1.43 19.95
N LYS A 246 -9.90 1.09 21.15
CA LYS A 246 -10.37 -0.10 21.88
C LYS A 246 -11.76 0.14 22.46
N PRO A 247 -12.65 -0.87 22.48
CA PRO A 247 -12.49 -2.19 21.87
C PRO A 247 -12.60 -2.14 20.33
N TYR A 248 -11.72 -2.86 19.63
CA TYR A 248 -11.69 -2.94 18.16
C TYR A 248 -12.86 -3.77 17.63
N ILE A 249 -14.03 -3.16 17.53
CA ILE A 249 -15.27 -3.83 17.12
C ILE A 249 -15.63 -3.40 15.70
N PRO A 250 -15.68 -4.33 14.73
CA PRO A 250 -16.07 -3.99 13.38
C PRO A 250 -17.57 -3.64 13.31
N ARG A 251 -17.90 -2.71 12.42
CA ARG A 251 -19.23 -2.15 12.20
C ARG A 251 -19.66 -2.39 10.76
N ILE A 252 -20.96 -2.40 10.55
CA ILE A 252 -21.61 -2.53 9.23
C ILE A 252 -22.45 -1.28 8.92
N MET A 253 -23.00 -1.21 7.71
CA MET A 253 -23.79 -0.08 7.21
C MET A 253 -23.03 1.25 7.22
N LYS A 254 -21.70 1.19 7.14
CA LYS A 254 -20.85 2.38 7.05
C LYS A 254 -20.63 2.77 5.61
N ARG A 255 -20.41 4.06 5.39
CA ARG A 255 -20.11 4.61 4.08
C ARG A 255 -18.60 4.56 3.86
N VAL A 256 -18.20 4.06 2.71
CA VAL A 256 -16.80 4.10 2.28
C VAL A 256 -16.72 4.64 0.88
N THR A 257 -15.90 5.66 0.66
CA THR A 257 -15.60 6.17 -0.67
C THR A 257 -14.16 5.83 -1.00
N VAL A 258 -13.94 5.21 -2.16
CA VAL A 258 -12.61 4.96 -2.73
C VAL A 258 -12.51 5.80 -4.00
N TYR A 259 -11.59 6.74 -4.03
CA TYR A 259 -11.32 7.60 -5.19
C TYR A 259 -10.03 7.17 -5.85
N ILE A 260 -10.15 6.65 -7.07
CA ILE A 260 -9.02 6.21 -7.88
C ILE A 260 -8.58 7.35 -8.78
N ARG A 261 -7.27 7.51 -9.01
CA ARG A 261 -6.73 8.54 -9.89
C ARG A 261 -7.40 8.48 -11.27
N LYS A 262 -8.06 9.58 -11.65
CA LYS A 262 -8.83 9.68 -12.89
C LYS A 262 -7.96 9.47 -14.13
N GLU A 263 -6.74 9.99 -14.09
CA GLU A 263 -5.77 9.89 -15.18
C GLU A 263 -5.11 8.50 -15.27
N GLY A 264 -5.49 7.55 -14.41
CA GLY A 264 -4.95 6.19 -14.37
C GLY A 264 -3.59 6.08 -13.68
N SER A 265 -2.86 5.01 -13.99
CA SER A 265 -1.52 4.75 -13.43
C SER A 265 -0.51 5.81 -13.87
N ILE A 266 0.31 6.25 -12.93
CA ILE A 266 1.54 7.00 -13.19
C ILE A 266 2.57 6.00 -13.73
N GLN A 267 3.07 6.26 -14.94
CA GLN A 267 4.06 5.41 -15.58
C GLN A 267 5.45 5.86 -15.13
N PHE A 268 6.04 5.16 -14.16
CA PHE A 268 7.39 5.44 -13.70
C PHE A 268 8.40 4.81 -14.65
N ASP A 269 9.27 5.65 -15.20
CA ASP A 269 10.47 5.29 -15.93
C ASP A 269 11.62 6.22 -15.48
N ASN A 270 12.81 6.03 -16.05
CA ASN A 270 13.98 6.83 -15.71
C ASN A 270 13.80 8.32 -16.06
N ASP A 271 13.05 8.65 -17.11
CA ASP A 271 12.82 10.03 -17.54
C ASP A 271 11.91 10.77 -16.56
N LEU A 272 10.81 10.14 -16.12
CA LEU A 272 9.93 10.69 -15.09
C LEU A 272 10.69 10.86 -13.77
N ILE A 273 11.51 9.88 -13.37
CA ILE A 273 12.32 9.99 -12.15
C ILE A 273 13.25 11.20 -12.23
N ASN A 274 13.94 11.38 -13.36
CA ASN A 274 14.84 12.52 -13.55
C ASN A 274 14.08 13.86 -13.54
N TRP A 275 12.89 13.92 -14.16
CA TRP A 275 12.03 15.09 -14.12
C TRP A 275 11.57 15.41 -12.67
N ILE A 276 11.10 14.41 -11.91
CA ILE A 276 10.69 14.59 -10.51
C ILE A 276 11.84 15.17 -9.68
N CYS A 277 13.05 14.62 -9.88
CA CYS A 277 14.26 15.05 -9.17
C CYS A 277 14.60 16.52 -9.44
N GLN A 278 14.48 16.97 -10.69
CA GLN A 278 14.72 18.37 -11.07
C GLN A 278 13.72 19.34 -10.44
N GLN A 279 12.47 18.92 -10.23
CA GLN A 279 11.40 19.78 -9.70
C GLN A 279 11.45 19.94 -8.17
N HIS A 280 11.93 18.94 -7.42
CA HIS A 280 11.74 18.90 -5.96
C HIS A 280 13.02 19.07 -5.14
N VAL A 281 14.20 18.86 -5.73
CA VAL A 281 15.48 18.98 -5.03
C VAL A 281 16.50 19.66 -5.94
N ILE A 282 16.94 20.86 -5.56
CA ILE A 282 17.99 21.60 -6.26
C ILE A 282 19.26 20.75 -6.24
N SER A 283 19.71 20.29 -7.40
CA SER A 283 20.88 19.41 -7.55
C SER A 283 20.71 18.05 -6.85
N CYS A 284 19.67 17.29 -7.20
CA CYS A 284 19.48 15.89 -6.80
C CYS A 284 20.69 15.03 -7.22
N LYS A 285 21.60 14.75 -6.27
CA LYS A 285 22.90 14.10 -6.53
C LYS A 285 22.98 12.71 -5.90
N THR A 286 22.32 12.52 -4.77
CA THR A 286 22.41 11.29 -3.98
C THR A 286 21.17 10.41 -4.17
N MET A 287 21.28 9.12 -3.84
CA MET A 287 20.11 8.24 -3.77
C MET A 287 19.08 8.70 -2.74
N GLU A 288 19.53 9.39 -1.68
CA GLU A 288 18.66 9.98 -0.68
C GLU A 288 17.82 11.11 -1.27
N ASP A 289 18.44 12.02 -2.02
CA ASP A 289 17.73 13.10 -2.70
C ASP A 289 16.64 12.58 -3.63
N LYS A 290 16.95 11.51 -4.40
CA LYS A 290 15.98 10.87 -5.29
C LYS A 290 14.79 10.32 -4.51
N ARG A 291 15.06 9.65 -3.37
CA ARG A 291 14.00 9.10 -2.51
C ARG A 291 13.10 10.19 -1.93
N ILE A 292 13.68 11.29 -1.48
CA ILE A 292 12.95 12.46 -0.96
C ILE A 292 12.09 13.09 -2.05
N ALA A 293 12.64 13.29 -3.25
CA ALA A 293 11.91 13.88 -4.38
C ALA A 293 10.69 13.04 -4.78
N ILE A 294 10.87 11.72 -4.90
CA ILE A 294 9.77 10.79 -5.21
C ILE A 294 8.72 10.77 -4.10
N CYS A 295 9.12 10.73 -2.82
CA CYS A 295 8.16 10.79 -1.70
C CYS A 295 7.33 12.08 -1.77
N LYS A 296 7.95 13.24 -1.94
CA LYS A 296 7.26 14.54 -2.03
C LYS A 296 6.27 14.59 -3.20
N TYR A 297 6.68 14.06 -4.36
CA TYR A 297 5.82 13.96 -5.52
C TYR A 297 4.58 13.10 -5.23
N LEU A 298 4.77 11.91 -4.66
CA LEU A 298 3.67 11.00 -4.31
C LEU A 298 2.77 11.56 -3.21
N GLU A 299 3.33 12.23 -2.19
CA GLU A 299 2.55 12.93 -1.16
C GLU A 299 1.65 14.00 -1.79
N ASN A 300 2.16 14.77 -2.76
CA ASN A 300 1.38 15.77 -3.47
C ASN A 300 0.26 15.13 -4.32
N GLU A 301 0.53 14.03 -5.03
CA GLU A 301 -0.50 13.29 -5.76
C GLU A 301 -1.59 12.76 -4.81
N VAL A 302 -1.20 12.21 -3.66
CA VAL A 302 -2.15 11.72 -2.66
C VAL A 302 -2.98 12.86 -2.03
N LYS A 303 -2.42 14.06 -1.83
CA LYS A 303 -3.18 15.24 -1.39
C LYS A 303 -4.24 15.67 -2.41
N LYS A 304 -3.93 15.62 -3.71
CA LYS A 304 -4.93 15.86 -4.76
C LYS A 304 -6.06 14.84 -4.70
N LEU A 305 -5.72 13.55 -4.59
CA LEU A 305 -6.71 12.47 -4.47
C LEU A 305 -7.55 12.59 -3.21
N LYS A 306 -6.96 13.00 -2.09
CA LYS A 306 -7.67 13.27 -0.84
C LYS A 306 -8.75 14.33 -1.03
N LEU A 307 -8.43 15.46 -1.67
CA LEU A 307 -9.42 16.51 -1.94
C LEU A 307 -10.60 15.98 -2.75
N GLU A 308 -10.32 15.26 -3.83
CA GLU A 308 -11.35 14.70 -4.70
C GLU A 308 -12.17 13.59 -4.01
N ALA A 309 -11.52 12.77 -3.18
CA ALA A 309 -12.20 11.80 -2.33
C ALA A 309 -13.14 12.48 -1.34
N MET A 310 -12.72 13.57 -0.68
CA MET A 310 -13.57 14.35 0.23
C MET A 310 -14.78 14.92 -0.49
N LYS A 311 -14.60 15.50 -1.69
CA LYS A 311 -15.72 15.96 -2.53
C LYS A 311 -16.69 14.83 -2.81
N ALA A 312 -16.20 13.68 -3.27
CA ALA A 312 -17.06 12.54 -3.58
C ALA A 312 -17.72 11.92 -2.33
N HIS A 313 -17.05 11.97 -1.17
CA HIS A 313 -17.57 11.40 0.07
C HIS A 313 -18.65 12.28 0.71
N TRP A 314 -18.56 13.60 0.61
CA TRP A 314 -19.50 14.51 1.29
C TRP A 314 -20.58 15.11 0.37
N SER A 315 -20.48 14.92 -0.95
CA SER A 315 -21.45 15.46 -1.93
C SER A 315 -22.60 14.51 -2.31
N ILE A 316 -22.69 13.32 -1.72
CA ILE A 316 -23.79 12.34 -1.96
C ILE A 316 -24.56 12.15 -0.67
#